data_AF-A0A383AC21-F1
#
_entry.id   AF-A0A383AC21-F1
#
_cell.length_a   1.000
_cell.length_b   1.000
_cell.length_c   1.000
_cell.angle_alpha   90.00
_cell.angle_beta   90.00
_cell.angle_gamma   90.00
#
_symmetry.space_group_name_H-M   'P 1'
#
loop_
_entity.id
_entity.type
_entity.pdbx_description
1 polymer ?
#
loop_
_entity_poly.entity_id
_entity_poly.type
_entity_poly.pdbx_seq_one_letter_code
_entity_poly.pdbx_strand_id
1 'polypeptide(L)' 'MERLQIETIELSTASCTGAGVLQEKNEKMGDILNVRTLALAEKLELPILVICSTCQGVISQANFRVQKDKKYLEEI' A
#
# COMPACT_ATOMS: atom_id res chain seq x y z
N MET A 1 19.53 0.33 5.80
CA MET A 1 19.16 1.69 6.24
C MET A 1 20.11 2.29 7.29
N GLU A 2 20.84 1.45 8.02
CA GLU A 2 21.84 1.86 9.03
C GLU A 2 22.88 2.90 8.58
N ARG A 3 23.47 2.75 7.38
CA ARG A 3 24.42 3.75 6.82
C ARG A 3 23.80 5.14 6.59
N LEU A 4 22.48 5.19 6.41
CA LEU A 4 21.72 6.42 6.25
C LEU A 4 21.12 6.90 7.57
N GLN A 5 21.36 6.18 8.67
CA GLN A 5 20.81 6.46 9.99
C GLN A 5 19.27 6.55 9.98
N ILE A 6 18.63 5.70 9.18
CA ILE A 6 17.16 5.56 9.13
C ILE A 6 16.76 4.30 9.90
N GLU A 7 15.96 4.48 10.94
CA GLU A 7 15.31 3.38 11.66
C GLU A 7 14.12 2.85 10.85
N THR A 8 13.96 1.53 10.82
CA THR A 8 12.90 0.87 10.06
C THR A 8 12.24 -0.20 10.88
N ILE A 9 10.91 -0.27 10.80
CA ILE A 9 10.11 -1.37 11.36
C ILE A 9 9.55 -2.17 10.18
N GLU A 10 9.62 -3.50 10.29
CA GLU A 10 9.08 -4.40 9.28
C GLU A 10 7.56 -4.56 9.45
N LEU A 11 6.82 -4.36 8.35
CA LEU A 11 5.38 -4.66 8.29
C LEU A 11 5.17 -6.15 7.98
N SER A 12 5.41 -7.02 8.96
CA SER A 12 5.43 -8.49 8.77
C SER A 12 4.12 -9.10 8.25
N THR A 13 2.98 -8.40 8.41
CA THR A 13 1.67 -8.86 7.92
C THR A 13 1.21 -8.17 6.63
N ALA A 14 2.07 -7.36 6.00
CA ALA A 14 1.78 -6.77 4.70
C ALA A 14 1.65 -7.88 3.64
N SER A 15 0.66 -7.76 2.77
CA SER A 15 0.41 -8.73 1.71
C SER A 15 1.13 -8.32 0.42
N CYS A 16 1.23 -9.24 -0.55
CA CYS A 16 1.66 -8.90 -1.90
C CYS A 16 0.76 -7.81 -2.49
N THR A 17 1.34 -6.86 -3.23
CA THR A 17 0.60 -5.77 -3.88
C THR A 17 -0.30 -6.25 -5.04
N GLY A 18 -0.10 -7.49 -5.49
CA GLY A 18 -0.89 -8.11 -6.56
C GLY A 18 -0.61 -7.54 -7.96
N ALA A 19 0.53 -6.88 -8.15
CA ALA A 19 0.91 -6.28 -9.42
C ALA A 19 0.81 -7.27 -10.60
N GLY A 20 0.31 -6.79 -11.74
CA GLY A 20 -0.02 -7.64 -12.90
C GLY A 20 -1.38 -8.30 -12.72
N VAL A 21 -1.39 -9.60 -12.42
CA VAL A 21 -2.60 -10.44 -12.51
C VAL A 21 -3.75 -9.94 -11.65
N LEU A 22 -3.53 -9.61 -10.37
CA LEU A 22 -4.64 -9.22 -9.49
C LEU A 22 -5.18 -7.84 -9.87
N GLN A 23 -4.30 -6.90 -10.18
CA GLN A 23 -4.71 -5.56 -10.63
C GLN A 23 -5.50 -5.61 -11.94
N GLU A 24 -5.12 -6.48 -12.88
CA GLU A 24 -5.82 -6.65 -14.16
C GLU A 24 -7.15 -7.40 -14.03
N LYS A 25 -7.25 -8.36 -13.10
CA LYS A 25 -8.43 -9.24 -12.98
C LYS A 25 -9.44 -8.74 -11.95
N ASN A 26 -8.99 -8.03 -10.92
CA ASN A 26 -9.83 -7.53 -9.84
C ASN A 26 -9.16 -6.34 -9.13
N GLU A 27 -9.22 -5.16 -9.75
CA GLU A 27 -8.64 -3.91 -9.21
C GLU A 27 -9.17 -3.59 -7.81
N LYS A 28 -10.47 -3.80 -7.54
CA LYS A 28 -11.07 -3.53 -6.22
C LYS A 28 -10.42 -4.39 -5.12
N MET A 29 -10.22 -5.69 -5.38
CA MET A 29 -9.49 -6.55 -4.44
C MET A 29 -8.01 -6.12 -4.29
N GLY A 30 -7.40 -5.69 -5.39
CA GLY A 30 -6.07 -5.09 -5.39
C GLY A 30 -6.01 -3.87 -4.46
N ASP A 31 -6.97 -2.96 -4.57
CA ASP A 31 -7.06 -1.75 -3.74
C ASP A 31 -7.24 -2.09 -2.27
N ILE A 32 -8.14 -3.01 -1.92
CA ILE A 32 -8.35 -3.48 -0.53
C ILE A 32 -7.01 -3.93 0.10
N LEU A 33 -6.23 -4.74 -0.61
CA LEU A 33 -4.95 -5.25 -0.10
C LEU A 33 -3.90 -4.15 0.09
N ASN A 34 -3.83 -3.20 -0.85
CA ASN A 34 -2.86 -2.12 -0.79
C ASN A 34 -3.25 -1.04 0.24
N VAL A 35 -4.54 -0.72 0.35
CA VAL A 35 -5.08 0.16 1.40
C VAL A 35 -4.90 -0.46 2.79
N ARG A 36 -5.11 -1.77 2.94
CA ARG A 36 -4.77 -2.49 4.19
C ARG A 36 -3.30 -2.30 4.57
N THR A 37 -2.40 -2.32 3.60
CA THR A 37 -0.96 -2.11 3.85
C THR A 37 -0.67 -0.67 4.31
N LEU A 38 -1.34 0.33 3.73
CA LEU A 38 -1.26 1.72 4.17
C LEU A 38 -1.80 1.88 5.61
N ALA A 39 -2.93 1.25 5.92
CA ALA A 39 -3.53 1.28 7.26
C ALA A 39 -2.62 0.61 8.32
N LEU A 40 -1.81 -0.38 7.96
CA LEU A 40 -0.80 -0.95 8.86
C LEU A 40 0.28 0.08 9.22
N ALA A 41 0.76 0.84 8.23
CA ALA A 41 1.73 1.92 8.46
C ALA A 41 1.10 3.07 9.27
N GLU A 42 -0.15 3.44 8.97
CA GLU A 42 -0.90 4.47 9.68
C GLU A 42 -1.10 4.13 11.16
N LYS A 43 -1.37 2.85 11.49
CA LYS A 43 -1.45 2.37 12.89
C LYS A 43 -0.16 2.52 13.68
N LEU A 44 0.99 2.53 13.00
CA LEU A 44 2.29 2.78 13.61
C LEU A 44 2.65 4.27 13.64
N GLU A 45 1.80 5.12 13.05
CA GLU A 45 2.04 6.56 12.89
C GLU A 45 3.35 6.87 12.13
N LEU A 46 3.74 5.99 11.19
CA LEU A 46 4.98 6.07 10.43
C LEU A 46 4.72 6.07 8.92
N PRO A 47 5.60 6.71 8.13
CA PRO A 47 5.56 6.58 6.68
C PRO A 47 5.99 5.18 6.23
N ILE A 48 5.52 4.75 5.05
CA ILE A 48 5.95 3.49 4.45
C ILE A 48 7.14 3.70 3.51
N LEU A 49 8.14 2.84 3.64
CA LEU A 49 9.26 2.74 2.71
C LEU A 49 9.06 1.52 1.80
N VAL A 50 9.06 1.73 0.48
CA VAL A 50 8.94 0.66 -0.52
C VAL A 50 10.09 0.78 -1.51
N ILE A 51 10.93 -0.25 -1.57
CA ILE A 51 12.14 -0.26 -2.43
C ILE A 51 11.89 -0.84 -3.83
N CYS A 52 10.75 -1.49 -4.04
CA CYS A 52 10.34 -2.03 -5.33
C CYS A 52 9.44 -1.03 -6.05
N SER A 53 9.89 -0.51 -7.20
CA SER A 53 9.14 0.48 -7.99
C SER A 53 7.75 0.00 -8.41
N THR A 54 7.60 -1.29 -8.73
CA THR A 54 6.31 -1.89 -9.04
C THR A 54 5.36 -1.85 -7.84
N CYS A 55 5.84 -2.24 -6.65
CA CYS A 55 5.04 -2.20 -5.43
C CYS A 55 4.67 -0.75 -5.06
N GLN A 56 5.63 0.17 -5.14
CA GLN A 56 5.41 1.59 -4.90
C GLN A 56 4.33 2.13 -5.84
N GLY A 57 4.40 1.81 -7.14
CA GLY A 57 3.44 2.24 -8.13
C GLY A 57 2.02 1.77 -7.83
N VAL A 58 1.86 0.47 -7.53
CA VAL A 58 0.54 -0.11 -7.24
C VAL A 58 -0.06 0.45 -5.94
N ILE A 59 0.73 0.54 -4.86
CA ILE A 59 0.29 1.14 -3.59
C ILE A 59 -0.10 2.60 -3.79
N SER A 60 0.69 3.37 -4.55
CA SER A 60 0.42 4.80 -4.79
C SER A 60 -0.86 5.00 -5.61
N GLN A 61 -1.14 4.12 -6.58
CA GLN A 61 -2.38 4.16 -7.35
C GLN A 61 -3.60 3.87 -6.48
N ALA A 62 -3.53 2.84 -5.63
CA ALA A 62 -4.60 2.53 -4.68
C ALA A 62 -4.86 3.72 -3.73
N ASN A 63 -3.80 4.30 -3.15
CA ASN A 63 -3.92 5.49 -2.32
C ASN A 63 -4.55 6.67 -3.08
N PHE A 64 -4.10 6.92 -4.32
CA PHE A 64 -4.65 7.99 -5.14
C PHE A 64 -6.15 7.82 -5.41
N ARG A 65 -6.60 6.59 -5.72
CA ARG A 65 -8.02 6.29 -5.93
C ARG A 65 -8.87 6.60 -4.70
N VAL A 66 -8.48 6.09 -3.53
CA VAL A 66 -9.27 6.29 -2.28
C VAL A 66 -9.23 7.72 -1.76
N GLN A 67 -8.13 8.44 -1.94
CA GLN A 67 -8.03 9.84 -1.55
C GLN A 67 -8.87 10.75 -2.45
N LYS A 68 -9.01 10.39 -3.74
CA LYS A 68 -9.81 11.12 -4.71
C LYS A 68 -11.31 10.87 -4.55
N ASP A 69 -11.71 9.67 -4.12
CA ASP A 69 -13.10 9.28 -3.96
C ASP A 69 -13.36 8.68 -2.57
N LYS A 70 -13.91 9.51 -1.67
CA LYS A 70 -14.27 9.11 -0.31
C LYS A 70 -15.37 8.06 -0.26
N LYS A 71 -16.30 8.05 -1.23
CA LYS A 71 -17.35 7.03 -1.27
C LYS A 71 -16.74 5.67 -1.61
N TYR A 72 -15.79 5.65 -2.54
CA TYR A 72 -15.06 4.44 -2.85
C TYR A 72 -14.29 3.90 -1.64
N LEU A 73 -13.64 4.78 -0.86
CA LEU A 73 -12.98 4.39 0.39
C LEU A 73 -13.97 3.78 1.40
N GLU A 74 -15.18 4.31 1.52
CA GLU A 74 -16.22 3.75 2.41
C GLU A 74 -16.69 2.35 1.96
N GLU A 75 -16.49 1.98 0.69
CA GLU A 75 -16.87 0.68 0.15
C GLU A 75 -15.82 -0.44 0.31
N ILE A 76 -14.58 -0.11 0.70
CA ILE A 76 -13.45 -1.07 0.72
C ILE A 76 -12.75 -1.20 2.07
#